data_AF-A0A353E013-F1
#
_entry.id   AF-A0A353E013-F1
#
_cell.length_a   1.000
_cell.length_b   1.000
_cell.length_c   1.000
_cell.angle_alpha   90.00
_cell.angle_beta   90.00
_cell.angle_gamma   90.00
#
_symmetry.space_group_name_H-M   'P 1'
#
loop_
_entity.id
_entity.type
_entity.pdbx_description
1 polymer ?
#
loop_
_entity_poly.entity_id
_entity_poly.type
_entity_poly.pdbx_seq_one_letter_code
_entity_poly.pdbx_strand_id
1 'polypeptide(L)'
;MDEASRGMQWRRVAAGLHEPMSVCLKEGEPYIYTRNGIIRLKDRDGDGDYEEQENFCNRFTQTAETREFAMAMVLADDGSFYLAKSGQQLTYQGVDNGKILRVSSDGAQVETIATGLRQPYVGYIPQWDLLMASDQQGHWVPSTPVHWIRHGHHYGFRPSAEVVPPSQAITEPLCWIPHRVVQSGADSIWLGPQGMGDLNDTMVYLDYYRPRLVAVHPDTMPNPHQAAVVPLPFTFDVPLLKAVQHPANDWLHLVGFRIWGSNARQWAGLVRLRPSGDPAPYPTQVRGFEEGIWLRFAQPLDEAIATQSAQYAVQQWDYRRSSGYGSGYYREDGQSGTERVPVLAALLSLDRQGVFLVTPKNRQVMQMEVVYRLASAGGEPLEGSAYLTLNRLPQADWSSMQLEKPAVSQVAAASLIPDLPSEGPASSEHGQQLYETMGCMACHSMDGSTSGRVGPTFAGLWGRSRSFVRGEDAAADEAYLRESILEPSRKVLRDYADSDIGMPSYQGVLSEWQVQSLIEWIKSLE
;
A
#
# COMPACT_ATOMS: atom_id res chain seq x y z
N MET A 1 25.54 -2.19 12.21
CA MET A 1 26.04 -3.08 11.15
C MET A 1 26.46 -4.39 11.80
N ASP A 2 25.84 -5.51 11.42
CA ASP A 2 26.20 -6.86 11.86
C ASP A 2 27.62 -7.22 11.36
N GLU A 3 28.39 -8.01 12.10
CA GLU A 3 29.73 -8.48 11.69
C GLU A 3 29.74 -9.12 10.29
N ALA A 4 28.63 -9.77 9.90
CA ALA A 4 28.45 -10.34 8.56
C ALA A 4 28.48 -9.32 7.40
N SER A 5 28.32 -8.02 7.68
CA SER A 5 28.40 -6.94 6.69
C SER A 5 29.81 -6.38 6.52
N ARG A 6 30.76 -6.71 7.42
CA ARG A 6 32.17 -6.35 7.26
C ARG A 6 32.78 -7.19 6.14
N GLY A 7 33.04 -6.55 4.99
CA GLY A 7 33.68 -7.18 3.84
C GLY A 7 32.78 -7.41 2.63
N MET A 8 31.51 -6.97 2.66
CA MET A 8 30.67 -6.99 1.46
C MET A 8 31.20 -5.96 0.45
N GLN A 9 31.53 -6.42 -0.76
CA GLN A 9 32.06 -5.58 -1.84
C GLN A 9 31.05 -5.50 -2.98
N TRP A 10 30.93 -4.32 -3.58
CA TRP A 10 30.16 -4.11 -4.79
C TRP A 10 31.09 -4.22 -5.99
N ARG A 11 30.75 -5.11 -6.93
CA ARG A 11 31.36 -5.16 -8.26
C ARG A 11 30.30 -4.80 -9.28
N ARG A 12 30.63 -3.87 -10.19
CA ARG A 12 29.79 -3.59 -11.35
C ARG A 12 30.02 -4.69 -12.38
N VAL A 13 28.97 -5.45 -12.69
CA VAL A 13 29.01 -6.57 -13.64
C VAL A 13 28.38 -6.26 -15.00
N ALA A 14 27.65 -5.15 -15.12
CA ALA A 14 27.05 -4.69 -16.38
C ALA A 14 26.86 -3.15 -16.37
N ALA A 15 26.75 -2.53 -17.54
CA ALA A 15 26.50 -1.10 -17.71
C ALA A 15 25.77 -0.80 -19.03
N GLY A 16 25.28 0.44 -19.21
CA GLY A 16 24.67 0.88 -20.48
C GLY A 16 23.18 0.52 -20.66
N LEU A 17 22.51 0.06 -19.60
CA LEU A 17 21.08 -0.23 -19.61
C LEU A 17 20.25 1.04 -19.49
N HIS A 18 19.14 1.12 -20.23
CA HIS A 18 18.24 2.27 -20.25
C HIS A 18 17.17 2.15 -19.16
N GLU A 19 17.41 2.80 -18.03
CA GLU A 19 16.50 2.83 -16.86
C GLU A 19 16.08 1.42 -16.37
N PRO A 20 17.04 0.56 -15.98
CA PRO A 20 16.72 -0.77 -15.47
C PRO A 20 16.01 -0.67 -14.12
N MET A 21 14.82 -1.28 -14.02
CA MET A 21 13.95 -1.19 -12.84
C MET A 21 13.60 -2.57 -12.26
N SER A 22 13.74 -3.65 -13.03
CA SER A 22 13.44 -5.00 -12.56
C SER A 22 14.42 -6.02 -13.12
N VAL A 23 14.70 -7.07 -12.36
CA VAL A 23 15.60 -8.17 -12.71
C VAL A 23 14.97 -9.50 -12.33
N CYS A 24 15.12 -10.49 -13.20
CA CYS A 24 14.82 -11.89 -12.92
C CYS A 24 16.02 -12.75 -13.34
N LEU A 25 16.19 -13.91 -12.69
CA LEU A 25 17.12 -14.93 -13.14
C LEU A 25 16.34 -16.05 -13.80
N LYS A 26 16.67 -16.38 -15.05
CA LYS A 26 16.13 -17.55 -15.76
C LYS A 26 17.30 -18.44 -16.13
N GLU A 27 17.28 -19.68 -15.63
CA GLU A 27 18.37 -20.65 -15.84
C GLU A 27 19.76 -20.11 -15.42
N GLY A 28 19.80 -19.26 -14.39
CA GLY A 28 21.02 -18.64 -13.88
C GLY A 28 21.43 -17.33 -14.58
N GLU A 29 20.81 -16.99 -15.70
CA GLU A 29 21.14 -15.78 -16.45
C GLU A 29 20.23 -14.59 -16.09
N PRO A 30 20.76 -13.35 -16.01
CA PRO A 30 19.94 -12.17 -15.73
C PRO A 30 19.13 -11.69 -16.94
N TYR A 31 17.85 -11.48 -16.70
CA TYR A 31 16.93 -10.79 -17.59
C TYR A 31 16.51 -9.49 -16.92
N ILE A 32 16.80 -8.36 -17.57
CA ILE A 32 16.57 -7.03 -17.04
C ILE A 32 15.42 -6.37 -17.79
N TYR A 33 14.40 -5.94 -17.06
CA TYR A 33 13.33 -5.14 -17.63
C TYR A 33 13.76 -3.67 -17.66
N THR A 34 13.79 -3.12 -18.87
CA THR A 34 14.27 -1.76 -19.18
C THR A 34 13.26 -1.04 -20.04
N ARG A 35 13.50 0.26 -20.28
CA ARG A 35 12.70 1.04 -21.22
C ARG A 35 12.83 0.59 -22.68
N ASN A 36 13.87 -0.20 -23.01
CA ASN A 36 14.08 -0.73 -24.36
C ASN A 36 13.53 -2.16 -24.56
N GLY A 37 12.89 -2.73 -23.53
CA GLY A 37 12.43 -4.12 -23.53
C GLY A 37 13.09 -4.96 -22.44
N ILE A 38 13.02 -6.28 -22.61
CA ILE A 38 13.72 -7.25 -21.76
C ILE A 38 15.11 -7.48 -22.36
N ILE A 39 16.14 -7.18 -21.58
CA ILE A 39 17.54 -7.35 -21.98
C ILE A 39 18.09 -8.58 -21.24
N ARG A 40 18.52 -9.60 -22.00
CA ARG A 40 19.24 -10.76 -21.49
C ARG A 40 20.72 -10.41 -21.42
N LEU A 41 21.32 -10.59 -20.24
CA LEU A 41 22.74 -10.40 -20.02
C LEU A 41 23.44 -11.75 -20.10
N LYS A 42 24.52 -11.85 -20.88
CA LYS A 42 25.32 -13.07 -21.01
C LYS A 42 26.76 -12.80 -20.62
N ASP A 43 27.25 -13.67 -19.75
CA ASP A 43 28.65 -13.80 -19.38
C ASP A 43 29.28 -14.80 -20.37
N ARG A 44 30.21 -14.32 -21.21
CA ARG A 44 30.77 -15.15 -22.30
C ARG A 44 31.95 -16.00 -21.86
N ASP A 45 32.69 -15.57 -20.85
CA ASP A 45 33.94 -16.20 -20.44
C ASP A 45 33.91 -16.77 -19.01
N GLY A 46 32.80 -16.58 -18.30
CA GLY A 46 32.52 -17.15 -16.98
C GLY A 46 33.16 -16.38 -15.83
N ASP A 47 33.60 -15.13 -16.03
CA ASP A 47 34.23 -14.31 -14.99
C ASP A 47 33.21 -13.52 -14.13
N GLY A 48 31.93 -13.64 -14.48
CA GLY A 48 30.79 -13.01 -13.82
C GLY A 48 30.57 -11.54 -14.18
N ASP A 49 31.33 -10.97 -15.12
CA ASP A 49 30.92 -9.78 -15.89
C ASP A 49 30.01 -10.22 -17.06
N TYR A 50 29.15 -9.31 -17.53
CA TYR A 50 28.20 -9.58 -18.61
C TYR A 50 28.50 -8.69 -19.82
N GLU A 51 29.32 -9.19 -20.75
CA GLU A 51 29.83 -8.43 -21.90
C GLU A 51 28.80 -8.31 -23.02
N GLU A 52 27.88 -9.28 -23.13
CA GLU A 52 26.86 -9.30 -24.17
C GLU A 52 25.48 -8.95 -23.61
N GLN A 53 24.80 -8.06 -24.33
CA GLN A 53 23.42 -7.66 -24.07
C GLN A 53 22.57 -8.01 -25.29
N GLU A 54 21.63 -8.92 -25.11
CA GLU A 54 20.66 -9.30 -26.13
C GLU A 54 19.31 -8.67 -25.81
N ASN A 55 18.70 -7.97 -26.77
CA ASN A 55 17.30 -7.57 -26.64
C ASN A 55 16.41 -8.80 -26.86
N PHE A 56 16.09 -9.48 -25.77
CA PHE A 56 15.31 -10.72 -25.76
C PHE A 56 13.87 -10.47 -26.20
N CYS A 57 13.27 -9.35 -25.79
CA CYS A 57 11.92 -8.99 -26.22
C CYS A 57 11.67 -7.48 -26.13
N ASN A 58 11.25 -6.88 -27.25
CA ASN A 58 10.78 -5.49 -27.35
C ASN A 58 9.44 -5.38 -28.11
N ARG A 59 8.64 -6.45 -28.10
CA ARG A 59 7.38 -6.56 -28.88
C ARG A 59 6.17 -5.85 -28.25
N PHE A 60 6.37 -5.20 -27.10
CA PHE A 60 5.39 -4.32 -26.47
C PHE A 60 5.80 -2.87 -26.63
N THR A 61 4.83 -1.97 -26.66
CA THR A 61 5.11 -0.53 -26.75
C THR A 61 5.79 -0.02 -25.47
N GLN A 62 6.68 0.97 -25.59
CA GLN A 62 7.15 1.79 -24.49
C GLN A 62 7.25 3.22 -25.01
N THR A 63 6.69 4.19 -24.31
CA THR A 63 6.68 5.58 -24.76
C THR A 63 7.71 6.43 -24.01
N ALA A 64 7.88 7.68 -24.47
CA ALA A 64 8.67 8.68 -23.78
C ALA A 64 7.97 9.27 -22.53
N GLU A 65 6.78 8.79 -22.16
CA GLU A 65 6.06 9.23 -20.97
C GLU A 65 6.91 9.09 -19.69
N THR A 66 7.07 10.20 -18.98
CA THR A 66 7.92 10.34 -17.78
C THR A 66 7.52 9.42 -16.62
N ARG A 67 6.30 8.88 -16.68
CA ARG A 67 5.70 8.01 -15.67
C ARG A 67 5.49 6.59 -16.17
N GLU A 68 5.99 6.26 -17.34
CA GLU A 68 5.99 4.91 -17.88
C GLU A 68 7.35 4.23 -17.63
N PHE A 69 7.60 3.88 -16.38
CA PHE A 69 8.78 3.10 -15.99
C PHE A 69 8.59 1.62 -16.31
N ALA A 70 9.70 0.87 -16.40
CA ALA A 70 9.71 -0.59 -16.47
C ALA A 70 9.41 -1.21 -15.09
N MET A 71 8.20 -0.95 -14.56
CA MET A 71 7.85 -1.05 -13.14
C MET A 71 8.27 -2.37 -12.47
N ALA A 72 7.81 -3.50 -13.01
CA ALA A 72 8.09 -4.81 -12.42
C ALA A 72 8.06 -5.91 -13.47
N MET A 73 8.91 -6.91 -13.26
CA MET A 73 8.91 -8.17 -14.00
C MET A 73 9.03 -9.33 -13.00
N VAL A 74 8.33 -10.43 -13.29
CA VAL A 74 8.44 -11.70 -12.56
C VAL A 74 8.52 -12.86 -13.56
N LEU A 75 9.26 -13.91 -13.19
CA LEU A 75 9.39 -15.15 -13.96
C LEU A 75 8.34 -16.16 -13.45
N ALA A 76 7.61 -16.76 -14.38
CA ALA A 76 6.67 -17.84 -14.11
C ALA A 76 7.34 -19.22 -14.26
N ASP A 77 6.71 -20.26 -13.72
CA ASP A 77 7.26 -21.64 -13.73
C ASP A 77 7.42 -22.23 -15.14
N ASP A 78 6.60 -21.77 -16.10
CA ASP A 78 6.70 -22.15 -17.51
C ASP A 78 7.81 -21.39 -18.27
N GLY A 79 8.58 -20.56 -17.54
CA GLY A 79 9.65 -19.74 -18.07
C GLY A 79 9.20 -18.48 -18.80
N SER A 80 7.90 -18.16 -18.80
CA SER A 80 7.35 -16.90 -19.31
C SER A 80 7.56 -15.75 -18.30
N PHE A 81 7.49 -14.51 -18.78
CA PHE A 81 7.62 -13.33 -17.93
C PHE A 81 6.30 -12.59 -17.85
N TYR A 82 5.91 -12.16 -16.65
CA TYR A 82 4.85 -11.17 -16.49
C TYR A 82 5.45 -9.79 -16.25
N LEU A 83 4.94 -8.80 -16.97
CA LEU A 83 5.40 -7.41 -16.93
C LEU A 83 4.29 -6.50 -16.44
N ALA A 84 4.63 -5.57 -15.55
CA ALA A 84 3.75 -4.50 -15.12
C ALA A 84 4.08 -3.22 -15.89
N LYS A 85 3.11 -2.66 -16.60
CA LYS A 85 3.23 -1.38 -17.30
C LYS A 85 2.36 -0.32 -16.65
N SER A 86 2.98 0.82 -16.36
CA SER A 86 2.28 2.00 -15.85
C SER A 86 1.22 2.51 -16.84
N GLY A 87 0.08 2.92 -16.29
CA GLY A 87 -1.06 3.47 -16.99
C GLY A 87 -1.08 4.99 -17.10
N GLN A 88 -0.35 5.71 -16.25
CA GLN A 88 -0.33 7.18 -16.29
C GLN A 88 0.15 7.67 -17.66
N GLN A 89 -0.62 8.58 -18.25
CA GLN A 89 -0.37 9.17 -19.56
C GLN A 89 -0.67 10.66 -19.47
N LEU A 90 0.36 11.48 -19.67
CA LEU A 90 0.24 12.94 -19.63
C LEU A 90 0.66 13.53 -20.98
N THR A 91 1.89 13.28 -21.42
CA THR A 91 2.46 13.84 -22.65
C THR A 91 2.41 12.86 -23.81
N TYR A 92 2.60 11.57 -23.54
CA TYR A 92 2.62 10.52 -24.56
C TYR A 92 1.60 9.45 -24.24
N GLN A 93 0.99 8.90 -25.29
CA GLN A 93 0.03 7.81 -25.20
C GLN A 93 0.63 6.54 -25.79
N GLY A 94 0.48 5.42 -25.09
CA GLY A 94 0.96 4.12 -25.52
C GLY A 94 -0.14 3.07 -25.43
N VAL A 95 -0.09 2.11 -26.34
CA VAL A 95 -1.13 1.08 -26.48
C VAL A 95 -1.11 0.13 -25.30
N ASP A 96 0.04 -0.09 -24.67
CA ASP A 96 0.22 -1.04 -23.58
C ASP A 96 0.30 -0.40 -22.18
N ASN A 97 0.05 0.90 -22.07
CA ASN A 97 -0.03 1.56 -20.78
C ASN A 97 -1.16 0.94 -19.92
N GLY A 98 -0.87 0.76 -18.64
CA GLY A 98 -1.84 0.33 -17.63
C GLY A 98 -2.24 -1.14 -17.77
N LYS A 99 -1.33 -1.95 -18.31
CA LYS A 99 -1.54 -3.39 -18.53
C LYS A 99 -0.58 -4.24 -17.72
N ILE A 100 -1.04 -5.45 -17.41
CA ILE A 100 -0.15 -6.57 -17.13
C ILE A 100 0.00 -7.35 -18.43
N LEU A 101 1.23 -7.60 -18.86
CA LEU A 101 1.55 -8.37 -20.07
C LEU A 101 2.20 -9.69 -19.70
N ARG A 102 2.04 -10.71 -20.54
CA ARG A 102 2.82 -11.95 -20.49
C ARG A 102 3.68 -12.05 -21.74
N VAL A 103 4.97 -12.25 -21.56
CA VAL A 103 5.94 -12.52 -22.62
C VAL A 103 6.27 -14.01 -22.59
N SER A 104 6.10 -14.71 -23.71
CA SER A 104 6.39 -16.15 -23.80
C SER A 104 7.84 -16.47 -23.42
N SER A 105 8.09 -17.72 -23.05
CA SER A 105 9.40 -18.17 -22.57
C SER A 105 10.53 -18.01 -23.59
N ASP A 106 10.20 -17.90 -24.88
CA ASP A 106 11.13 -17.64 -25.99
C ASP A 106 11.13 -16.16 -26.46
N GLY A 107 10.35 -15.29 -25.82
CA GLY A 107 10.25 -13.86 -26.17
C GLY A 107 9.41 -13.57 -27.43
N ALA A 108 8.87 -14.59 -28.09
CA ALA A 108 8.22 -14.45 -29.39
C ALA A 108 6.78 -13.91 -29.31
N GLN A 109 6.08 -14.10 -28.20
CA GLN A 109 4.67 -13.69 -28.05
C GLN A 109 4.50 -12.75 -26.87
N VAL A 110 3.65 -11.75 -27.03
CA VAL A 110 3.22 -10.85 -25.96
C VAL A 110 1.70 -10.85 -25.90
N GLU A 111 1.16 -11.23 -24.75
CA GLU A 111 -0.27 -11.30 -24.48
C GLU A 111 -0.66 -10.26 -23.43
N THR A 112 -1.81 -9.61 -23.61
CA THR A 112 -2.39 -8.76 -22.57
C THR A 112 -3.13 -9.62 -21.56
N ILE A 113 -2.69 -9.60 -20.30
CA ILE A 113 -3.30 -10.38 -19.23
C ILE A 113 -4.39 -9.57 -18.51
N ALA A 114 -4.13 -8.31 -18.22
CA ALA A 114 -5.06 -7.43 -17.51
C ALA A 114 -4.88 -5.98 -17.96
N THR A 115 -5.90 -5.14 -17.71
CA THR A 115 -5.90 -3.72 -18.07
C THR A 115 -6.42 -2.85 -16.92
N GLY A 116 -6.26 -1.53 -17.03
CA GLY A 116 -6.81 -0.58 -16.06
C GLY A 116 -6.05 -0.52 -14.74
N LEU A 117 -4.72 -0.61 -14.80
CA LEU A 117 -3.81 -0.37 -13.66
C LEU A 117 -3.11 0.99 -13.82
N ARG A 118 -2.79 1.67 -12.72
CA ARG A 118 -2.22 3.03 -12.72
C ARG A 118 -0.70 3.04 -12.71
N GLN A 119 -0.09 2.51 -11.67
CA GLN A 119 1.35 2.42 -11.43
C GLN A 119 1.66 1.07 -10.74
N PRO A 120 1.37 -0.07 -11.39
CA PRO A 120 1.42 -1.37 -10.75
C PRO A 120 2.85 -1.93 -10.59
N TYR A 121 3.07 -2.71 -9.53
CA TYR A 121 4.10 -3.76 -9.52
C TYR A 121 3.41 -5.12 -9.50
N VAL A 122 4.02 -6.11 -10.15
CA VAL A 122 3.49 -7.47 -10.25
C VAL A 122 4.33 -8.43 -9.41
N GLY A 123 3.64 -9.30 -8.67
CA GLY A 123 4.19 -10.44 -7.94
C GLY A 123 3.61 -11.75 -8.48
N TYR A 124 4.34 -12.86 -8.34
CA TYR A 124 3.92 -14.19 -8.75
C TYR A 124 4.05 -15.17 -7.59
N ILE A 125 3.06 -16.04 -7.41
CA ILE A 125 3.03 -17.09 -6.39
C ILE A 125 3.07 -18.45 -7.08
N PRO A 126 4.27 -19.07 -7.23
CA PRO A 126 4.45 -20.31 -8.01
C PRO A 126 3.56 -21.46 -7.56
N GLN A 127 3.40 -21.64 -6.23
CA GLN A 127 2.63 -22.74 -5.65
C GLN A 127 1.20 -22.87 -6.19
N TRP A 128 0.60 -21.77 -6.64
CA TRP A 128 -0.78 -21.71 -7.10
C TRP A 128 -0.95 -21.08 -8.47
N ASP A 129 0.14 -20.75 -9.16
CA ASP A 129 0.11 -20.01 -10.44
C ASP A 129 -0.72 -18.71 -10.35
N LEU A 130 -0.52 -17.94 -9.27
CA LEU A 130 -1.28 -16.71 -9.01
C LEU A 130 -0.46 -15.46 -9.26
N LEU A 131 -1.08 -14.49 -9.92
CA LEU A 131 -0.55 -13.14 -10.08
C LEU A 131 -1.20 -12.19 -9.07
N MET A 132 -0.35 -11.49 -8.35
CA MET A 132 -0.75 -10.40 -7.46
C MET A 132 -0.21 -9.09 -8.03
N ALA A 133 -0.89 -7.99 -7.74
CA ALA A 133 -0.33 -6.68 -8.04
C ALA A 133 -0.60 -5.68 -6.92
N SER A 134 0.39 -4.85 -6.67
CA SER A 134 0.20 -3.55 -6.06
C SER A 134 -0.28 -2.55 -7.10
N ASP A 135 -0.81 -1.43 -6.62
CA ASP A 135 -0.97 -0.23 -7.42
C ASP A 135 -0.85 1.01 -6.51
N GLN A 136 -1.04 2.20 -7.06
CA GLN A 136 -0.96 3.46 -6.31
C GLN A 136 -2.24 4.27 -6.48
N GLN A 137 -2.68 4.89 -5.37
CA GLN A 137 -3.78 5.85 -5.37
C GLN A 137 -3.63 6.92 -6.47
N GLY A 138 -4.76 7.35 -7.05
CA GLY A 138 -4.80 8.47 -7.97
C GLY A 138 -6.15 8.59 -8.66
N HIS A 139 -6.16 9.09 -9.89
CA HIS A 139 -7.38 9.18 -10.70
C HIS A 139 -8.05 7.82 -10.83
N TRP A 140 -9.33 7.73 -10.46
CA TRP A 140 -10.16 6.52 -10.48
C TRP A 140 -9.69 5.36 -9.59
N VAL A 141 -8.56 5.51 -8.90
CA VAL A 141 -7.98 4.55 -7.93
C VAL A 141 -8.05 5.20 -6.54
N PRO A 142 -9.09 4.90 -5.74
CA PRO A 142 -9.43 5.70 -4.56
C PRO A 142 -8.41 5.64 -3.44
N SER A 143 -7.72 4.52 -3.26
CA SER A 143 -6.63 4.32 -2.29
C SER A 143 -5.66 3.26 -2.83
N THR A 144 -4.56 2.95 -2.13
CA THR A 144 -3.62 1.88 -2.53
C THR A 144 -4.30 0.51 -2.48
N PRO A 145 -4.35 -0.27 -3.57
CA PRO A 145 -4.98 -1.59 -3.61
C PRO A 145 -4.01 -2.77 -3.47
N VAL A 146 -4.54 -3.90 -3.00
CA VAL A 146 -3.97 -5.24 -3.21
C VAL A 146 -4.84 -5.98 -4.21
N HIS A 147 -4.32 -6.21 -5.42
CA HIS A 147 -5.05 -6.90 -6.49
C HIS A 147 -4.68 -8.37 -6.60
N TRP A 148 -5.69 -9.20 -6.85
CA TRP A 148 -5.51 -10.51 -7.51
C TRP A 148 -5.74 -10.31 -9.01
N ILE A 149 -4.70 -10.57 -9.81
CA ILE A 149 -4.71 -10.37 -11.26
C ILE A 149 -5.30 -11.59 -11.97
N ARG A 150 -6.36 -11.36 -12.75
CA ARG A 150 -7.10 -12.39 -13.50
C ARG A 150 -7.07 -12.08 -14.99
N HIS A 151 -6.90 -13.13 -15.78
CA HIS A 151 -6.80 -12.99 -17.23
C HIS A 151 -8.07 -12.39 -17.83
N GLY A 152 -7.90 -11.33 -18.61
CA GLY A 152 -8.98 -10.63 -19.30
C GLY A 152 -9.76 -9.69 -18.40
N HIS A 153 -9.30 -9.36 -17.17
CA HIS A 153 -9.97 -8.44 -16.25
C HIS A 153 -9.48 -6.98 -16.37
N HIS A 154 -10.32 -6.03 -15.93
CA HIS A 154 -10.03 -4.60 -15.86
C HIS A 154 -10.08 -4.07 -14.41
N TYR A 155 -9.10 -3.26 -13.99
CA TYR A 155 -8.89 -2.85 -12.59
C TYR A 155 -9.27 -1.39 -12.28
N GLY A 156 -9.79 -0.67 -13.26
CA GLY A 156 -10.57 0.56 -13.07
C GLY A 156 -9.78 1.87 -13.16
N PHE A 157 -8.45 1.85 -13.24
CA PHE A 157 -7.68 3.05 -13.56
C PHE A 157 -8.01 3.56 -14.97
N ARG A 158 -8.05 4.88 -15.11
CA ARG A 158 -8.13 5.60 -16.37
C ARG A 158 -7.29 6.87 -16.29
N PRO A 159 -6.77 7.38 -17.41
CA PRO A 159 -6.19 8.72 -17.46
C PRO A 159 -7.19 9.76 -16.95
N SER A 160 -6.72 10.84 -16.32
CA SER A 160 -7.56 11.90 -15.75
C SER A 160 -8.48 12.57 -16.78
N ALA A 161 -8.06 12.66 -18.04
CA ALA A 161 -8.85 13.20 -19.16
C ALA A 161 -9.99 12.28 -19.60
N GLU A 162 -9.95 10.98 -19.27
CA GLU A 162 -10.94 9.99 -19.68
C GLU A 162 -12.07 9.88 -18.66
N VAL A 163 -13.22 10.48 -18.99
CA VAL A 163 -14.42 10.49 -18.15
C VAL A 163 -15.42 9.39 -18.50
N VAL A 164 -15.20 8.68 -19.61
CA VAL A 164 -16.08 7.59 -20.06
C VAL A 164 -15.79 6.34 -19.21
N PRO A 165 -16.82 5.67 -18.66
CA PRO A 165 -16.67 4.36 -18.02
C PRO A 165 -16.07 3.31 -18.95
N PRO A 166 -15.23 2.38 -18.45
CA PRO A 166 -14.73 1.28 -19.25
C PRO A 166 -15.92 0.44 -19.68
N SER A 167 -15.83 -0.12 -20.88
CA SER A 167 -16.81 -1.10 -21.36
C SER A 167 -16.80 -2.38 -20.53
N GLN A 168 -15.70 -2.66 -19.84
CA GLN A 168 -15.52 -3.81 -18.98
C GLN A 168 -15.84 -3.50 -17.51
N ALA A 169 -16.48 -4.45 -16.82
CA ALA A 169 -16.70 -4.37 -15.39
C ALA A 169 -15.37 -4.24 -14.61
N ILE A 170 -15.36 -3.31 -13.66
CA ILE A 170 -14.21 -3.09 -12.77
C ILE A 170 -14.10 -4.26 -11.81
N THR A 171 -12.90 -4.81 -11.68
CA THR A 171 -12.54 -5.79 -10.67
C THR A 171 -12.04 -5.08 -9.43
N GLU A 172 -12.76 -5.24 -8.32
CA GLU A 172 -12.35 -4.69 -7.02
C GLU A 172 -11.13 -5.45 -6.46
N PRO A 173 -10.24 -4.76 -5.71
CA PRO A 173 -9.12 -5.40 -5.05
C PRO A 173 -9.57 -6.33 -3.92
N LEU A 174 -8.64 -7.19 -3.48
CA LEU A 174 -8.82 -7.97 -2.25
C LEU A 174 -8.87 -7.07 -1.02
N CYS A 175 -8.05 -6.01 -1.02
CA CYS A 175 -8.00 -5.04 0.05
C CYS A 175 -7.66 -3.65 -0.51
N TRP A 176 -8.35 -2.63 -0.03
CA TRP A 176 -7.85 -1.27 -0.02
C TRP A 176 -7.00 -1.07 1.22
N ILE A 177 -5.87 -0.40 1.06
CA ILE A 177 -4.99 0.01 2.14
C ILE A 177 -5.12 1.53 2.27
N PRO A 178 -5.39 2.09 3.45
CA PRO A 178 -5.48 3.54 3.59
C PRO A 178 -4.16 4.20 3.22
N HIS A 179 -4.23 5.32 2.49
CA HIS A 179 -3.04 6.05 2.02
C HIS A 179 -2.04 6.38 3.12
N ARG A 180 -2.51 6.72 4.34
CA ARG A 180 -1.66 6.98 5.51
C ARG A 180 -0.87 5.75 5.99
N VAL A 181 -1.32 4.55 5.62
CA VAL A 181 -0.69 3.28 5.96
C VAL A 181 0.30 2.89 4.87
N VAL A 182 -0.12 2.88 3.61
CA VAL A 182 0.76 2.65 2.46
C VAL A 182 0.51 3.73 1.41
N GLN A 183 1.46 4.64 1.29
CA GLN A 183 1.32 5.84 0.46
C GLN A 183 1.81 5.61 -0.98
N SER A 184 2.78 4.71 -1.18
CA SER A 184 3.23 4.34 -2.52
C SER A 184 3.52 2.84 -2.57
N GLY A 185 2.53 2.06 -3.00
CA GLY A 185 2.71 0.61 -3.15
C GLY A 185 3.78 0.27 -4.17
N ALA A 186 4.72 -0.59 -3.76
CA ALA A 186 5.79 -1.13 -4.59
C ALA A 186 5.62 -2.65 -4.74
N ASP A 187 6.69 -3.43 -4.69
CA ASP A 187 6.61 -4.89 -4.88
C ASP A 187 5.80 -5.61 -3.79
N SER A 188 5.42 -6.85 -4.09
CA SER A 188 4.87 -7.78 -3.10
C SER A 188 5.40 -9.18 -3.34
N ILE A 189 5.56 -9.96 -2.26
CA ILE A 189 6.11 -11.31 -2.31
C ILE A 189 5.32 -12.24 -1.38
N TRP A 190 5.04 -13.46 -1.83
CA TRP A 190 4.60 -14.55 -0.97
C TRP A 190 5.81 -15.22 -0.33
N LEU A 191 5.89 -15.21 0.99
CA LEU A 191 6.95 -15.93 1.73
C LEU A 191 6.58 -17.40 1.84
N GLY A 192 7.54 -18.27 1.56
CA GLY A 192 7.36 -19.72 1.63
C GLY A 192 7.15 -20.24 3.06
N PRO A 193 7.04 -21.56 3.23
CA PRO A 193 6.61 -22.19 4.49
C PRO A 193 7.69 -22.20 5.58
N GLN A 194 8.86 -21.62 5.34
CA GLN A 194 10.03 -21.73 6.21
C GLN A 194 10.94 -20.51 6.13
N GLY A 195 11.84 -20.38 7.13
CA GLY A 195 12.91 -19.39 7.17
C GLY A 195 12.55 -18.01 7.72
N MET A 196 11.26 -17.67 7.74
CA MET A 196 10.76 -16.35 8.15
C MET A 196 9.95 -16.36 9.46
N GLY A 197 9.86 -17.51 10.14
CA GLY A 197 9.17 -17.62 11.43
C GLY A 197 7.67 -17.38 11.26
N ASP A 198 7.09 -16.49 12.07
CA ASP A 198 5.66 -16.14 12.02
C ASP A 198 5.23 -15.41 10.73
N LEU A 199 6.18 -15.05 9.85
CA LEU A 199 5.91 -14.52 8.51
C LEU A 199 5.93 -15.60 7.41
N ASN A 200 6.14 -16.87 7.75
CA ASN A 200 5.98 -17.95 6.79
C ASN A 200 4.53 -17.97 6.24
N ASP A 201 4.38 -18.44 5.00
CA ASP A 201 3.07 -18.54 4.32
C ASP A 201 2.24 -17.24 4.34
N THR A 202 2.95 -16.10 4.28
CA THR A 202 2.35 -14.76 4.36
C THR A 202 2.80 -13.94 3.17
N MET A 203 1.86 -13.20 2.57
CA MET A 203 2.22 -12.19 1.59
C MET A 203 2.71 -10.92 2.28
N VAL A 204 3.86 -10.42 1.85
CA VAL A 204 4.45 -9.16 2.30
C VAL A 204 4.36 -8.14 1.19
N TYR A 205 3.87 -6.94 1.51
CA TYR A 205 3.67 -5.83 0.59
C TYR A 205 4.53 -4.63 1.02
N LEU A 206 5.17 -3.97 0.06
CA LEU A 206 6.13 -2.90 0.30
C LEU A 206 5.49 -1.52 0.09
N ASP A 207 5.76 -0.59 1.02
CA ASP A 207 5.60 0.84 0.77
C ASP A 207 6.95 1.44 0.41
N TYR A 208 7.00 2.14 -0.72
CA TYR A 208 8.16 2.87 -1.18
C TYR A 208 8.28 4.26 -0.53
N TYR A 209 7.16 4.93 -0.26
CA TYR A 209 7.16 6.30 0.22
C TYR A 209 7.80 6.39 1.61
N ARG A 210 7.18 5.70 2.57
CA ARG A 210 7.69 5.50 3.92
C ARG A 210 8.16 4.06 3.96
N PRO A 211 9.46 3.76 3.77
CA PRO A 211 9.95 2.39 3.73
C PRO A 211 9.43 1.56 4.90
N ARG A 212 8.49 0.67 4.60
CA ARG A 212 7.83 -0.23 5.55
C ARG A 212 7.35 -1.47 4.83
N LEU A 213 7.06 -2.47 5.62
CA LEU A 213 6.37 -3.67 5.18
C LEU A 213 4.99 -3.73 5.83
N VAL A 214 4.05 -4.32 5.11
CA VAL A 214 2.77 -4.75 5.66
C VAL A 214 2.54 -6.21 5.31
N ALA A 215 2.04 -7.01 6.26
CA ALA A 215 1.57 -8.36 5.99
C ALA A 215 0.16 -8.27 5.41
N VAL A 216 -0.10 -9.10 4.40
CA VAL A 216 -1.41 -9.24 3.79
C VAL A 216 -1.93 -10.64 4.11
N HIS A 217 -3.14 -10.71 4.65
CA HIS A 217 -3.83 -11.92 5.05
C HIS A 217 -5.06 -12.12 4.17
N PRO A 218 -4.95 -12.81 3.02
CA PRO A 218 -6.11 -13.22 2.25
C PRO A 218 -7.04 -14.14 3.05
N ASP A 219 -8.34 -14.04 2.79
CA ASP A 219 -9.36 -14.84 3.46
C ASP A 219 -9.20 -16.35 3.17
N THR A 220 -8.88 -16.68 1.93
CA THR A 220 -8.71 -18.05 1.45
C THR A 220 -7.62 -18.08 0.39
N MET A 221 -6.84 -19.16 0.36
CA MET A 221 -5.90 -19.46 -0.72
C MET A 221 -6.22 -20.87 -1.24
N PRO A 222 -6.09 -21.13 -2.55
CA PRO A 222 -5.58 -20.24 -3.61
C PRO A 222 -6.61 -19.28 -4.23
N ASN A 223 -7.84 -19.24 -3.75
CA ASN A 223 -8.91 -18.43 -4.36
C ASN A 223 -9.33 -17.28 -3.43
N PRO A 224 -8.51 -16.24 -3.25
CA PRO A 224 -8.84 -15.15 -2.34
C PRO A 224 -9.96 -14.29 -2.88
N HIS A 225 -10.79 -13.77 -1.97
CA HIS A 225 -11.90 -12.88 -2.33
C HIS A 225 -11.87 -11.56 -1.58
N GLN A 226 -11.19 -11.54 -0.45
CA GLN A 226 -10.86 -10.34 0.29
C GLN A 226 -9.59 -10.58 1.11
N ALA A 227 -9.03 -9.51 1.66
CA ALA A 227 -7.89 -9.62 2.54
C ALA A 227 -7.95 -8.58 3.65
N ALA A 228 -7.13 -8.82 4.66
CA ALA A 228 -6.76 -7.85 5.66
C ALA A 228 -5.26 -7.51 5.53
N VAL A 229 -4.86 -6.36 6.06
CA VAL A 229 -3.49 -5.87 6.05
C VAL A 229 -3.09 -5.44 7.46
N VAL A 230 -1.90 -5.87 7.87
CA VAL A 230 -1.31 -5.56 9.17
C VAL A 230 0.05 -4.88 8.96
N PRO A 231 0.21 -3.60 9.36
CA PRO A 231 1.50 -2.97 9.62
C PRO A 231 2.53 -3.88 10.32
N LEU A 232 3.68 -4.11 9.68
CA LEU A 232 4.81 -4.74 10.36
C LEU A 232 5.66 -3.69 11.10
N PRO A 233 6.17 -3.98 12.30
CA PRO A 233 6.86 -3.02 13.18
C PRO A 233 8.32 -2.79 12.76
N PHE A 234 8.61 -2.85 11.46
CA PHE A 234 9.94 -2.68 10.92
C PHE A 234 10.12 -1.27 10.37
N THR A 235 11.28 -0.69 10.63
CA THR A 235 11.70 0.59 10.05
C THR A 235 12.89 0.36 9.14
N PHE A 236 12.90 1.08 8.02
CA PHE A 236 13.97 0.98 7.04
C PHE A 236 14.47 2.38 6.68
N ASP A 237 15.79 2.56 6.68
CA ASP A 237 16.41 3.81 6.22
C ASP A 237 16.62 3.84 4.69
N VAL A 238 16.41 2.71 4.02
CA VAL A 238 16.56 2.56 2.56
C VAL A 238 15.19 2.45 1.90
N PRO A 239 15.03 2.96 0.66
CA PRO A 239 13.81 2.74 -0.12
C PRO A 239 13.66 1.26 -0.49
N LEU A 240 12.41 0.78 -0.56
CA LEU A 240 12.07 -0.60 -0.90
C LEU A 240 11.34 -0.63 -2.24
N LEU A 241 11.92 -1.29 -3.25
CA LEU A 241 11.35 -1.41 -4.59
C LEU A 241 11.22 -2.86 -5.07
N LYS A 242 12.01 -3.78 -4.52
CA LYS A 242 11.97 -5.20 -4.86
C LYS A 242 12.24 -6.06 -3.63
N ALA A 243 11.58 -7.21 -3.57
CA ALA A 243 11.74 -8.20 -2.52
C ALA A 243 11.99 -9.58 -3.11
N VAL A 244 12.89 -10.35 -2.49
CA VAL A 244 13.13 -11.77 -2.82
C VAL A 244 13.36 -12.57 -1.54
N GLN A 245 12.83 -13.79 -1.48
CA GLN A 245 13.23 -14.76 -0.46
C GLN A 245 14.46 -15.50 -0.95
N HIS A 246 15.54 -15.47 -0.19
CA HIS A 246 16.83 -15.98 -0.65
C HIS A 246 16.85 -17.51 -0.62
N PRO A 247 17.16 -18.20 -1.74
CA PRO A 247 16.89 -19.63 -1.90
C PRO A 247 17.73 -20.55 -0.99
N ALA A 248 18.86 -20.08 -0.46
CA ALA A 248 19.72 -20.90 0.38
C ALA A 248 19.49 -20.75 1.90
N ASN A 249 18.91 -19.63 2.34
CA ASN A 249 18.73 -19.35 3.78
C ASN A 249 17.29 -18.95 4.13
N ASP A 250 16.43 -18.87 3.13
CA ASP A 250 15.01 -18.55 3.23
C ASP A 250 14.72 -17.17 3.87
N TRP A 251 15.72 -16.29 3.99
CA TRP A 251 15.56 -14.96 4.53
C TRP A 251 15.12 -13.96 3.47
N LEU A 252 14.30 -13.00 3.87
CA LEU A 252 13.82 -11.93 3.01
C LEU A 252 14.94 -10.92 2.75
N HIS A 253 15.22 -10.67 1.48
CA HIS A 253 16.12 -9.62 1.02
C HIS A 253 15.32 -8.56 0.27
N LEU A 254 15.62 -7.31 0.57
CA LEU A 254 14.92 -6.13 0.06
C LEU A 254 15.93 -5.18 -0.55
N VAL A 255 15.61 -4.58 -1.68
CA VAL A 255 16.50 -3.62 -2.35
C VAL A 255 15.70 -2.46 -2.92
N GLY A 256 16.35 -1.31 -3.03
CA GLY A 256 15.81 -0.17 -3.72
C GLY A 256 16.76 1.00 -3.76
N PHE A 257 16.35 2.02 -4.50
CA PHE A 257 16.99 3.33 -4.57
C PHE A 257 15.92 4.42 -4.67
N ARG A 258 16.27 5.66 -4.32
CA ARG A 258 15.35 6.77 -4.30
C ARG A 258 15.10 7.23 -5.72
N ILE A 259 13.88 7.03 -6.17
CA ILE A 259 13.21 7.80 -7.21
C ILE A 259 12.36 8.91 -6.58
N TRP A 260 11.54 9.58 -7.38
CA TRP A 260 10.67 10.65 -6.91
C TRP A 260 9.78 10.22 -5.73
N GLY A 261 9.73 11.01 -4.65
CA GLY A 261 8.72 10.90 -3.58
C GLY A 261 9.13 10.22 -2.27
N SER A 262 10.15 9.35 -2.18
CA SER A 262 10.44 8.62 -0.93
C SER A 262 11.05 9.50 0.18
N ASN A 263 10.64 9.24 1.42
CA ASN A 263 11.19 9.84 2.64
C ASN A 263 12.37 9.06 3.23
N ALA A 264 12.84 7.99 2.55
CA ALA A 264 14.01 7.24 2.96
C ALA A 264 15.23 8.15 3.14
N ARG A 265 16.01 7.91 4.20
CA ARG A 265 17.22 8.69 4.51
C ARG A 265 18.37 8.37 3.56
N GLN A 266 18.54 7.08 3.24
CA GLN A 266 19.57 6.60 2.34
C GLN A 266 19.13 6.69 0.89
N TRP A 267 20.08 6.98 0.00
CA TRP A 267 19.81 7.01 -1.44
C TRP A 267 19.45 5.63 -2.00
N ALA A 268 20.13 4.58 -1.56
CA ALA A 268 19.91 3.21 -2.00
C ALA A 268 20.42 2.23 -0.94
N GLY A 269 20.02 0.97 -1.03
CA GLY A 269 20.63 -0.08 -0.23
C GLY A 269 20.02 -1.46 -0.42
N LEU A 270 20.67 -2.44 0.19
CA LEU A 270 20.23 -3.83 0.31
C LEU A 270 20.00 -4.12 1.79
N VAL A 271 18.82 -4.63 2.12
CA VAL A 271 18.43 -5.03 3.47
C VAL A 271 18.18 -6.52 3.49
N ARG A 272 18.58 -7.14 4.59
CA ARG A 272 18.27 -8.54 4.90
C ARG A 272 17.45 -8.57 6.18
N LEU A 273 16.24 -9.12 6.09
CA LEU A 273 15.35 -9.37 7.22
C LEU A 273 15.39 -10.86 7.55
N ARG A 274 15.62 -11.18 8.82
CA ARG A 274 15.66 -12.55 9.32
C ARG A 274 14.89 -12.65 10.65
N PRO A 275 14.37 -13.83 11.01
CA PRO A 275 13.73 -14.02 12.31
C PRO A 275 14.67 -13.74 13.48
N SER A 276 14.15 -13.15 14.56
CA SER A 276 14.85 -13.06 15.85
C SER A 276 14.68 -14.34 16.67
N GLY A 277 13.59 -15.08 16.44
CA GLY A 277 13.15 -16.22 17.26
C GLY A 277 12.05 -15.87 18.26
N ASP A 278 11.77 -14.57 18.45
CA ASP A 278 10.67 -14.11 19.29
C ASP A 278 9.33 -14.19 18.53
N PRO A 279 8.21 -14.45 19.23
CA PRO A 279 6.89 -14.40 18.61
C PRO A 279 6.56 -13.02 18.03
N ALA A 280 5.83 -13.01 16.92
CA ALA A 280 5.37 -11.79 16.28
C ALA A 280 4.55 -10.92 17.25
N PRO A 281 4.90 -9.63 17.41
CA PRO A 281 4.14 -8.70 18.26
C PRO A 281 2.90 -8.13 17.54
N TYR A 282 2.37 -8.83 16.54
CA TYR A 282 1.25 -8.42 15.69
C TYR A 282 0.40 -9.65 15.32
N PRO A 283 -0.85 -9.46 14.86
CA PRO A 283 -1.67 -10.56 14.40
C PRO A 283 -1.03 -11.32 13.23
N THR A 284 -0.92 -12.64 13.35
CA THR A 284 -0.49 -13.56 12.28
C THR A 284 -1.65 -13.97 11.37
N GLN A 285 -2.89 -13.69 11.76
CA GLN A 285 -4.06 -13.83 10.91
C GLN A 285 -5.11 -12.77 11.26
N VAL A 286 -5.72 -12.19 10.23
CA VAL A 286 -6.86 -11.29 10.38
C VAL A 286 -7.94 -11.66 9.36
N ARG A 287 -9.18 -11.83 9.80
CA ARG A 287 -10.32 -12.18 8.92
C ARG A 287 -11.61 -11.49 9.35
N GLY A 288 -12.40 -11.03 8.38
CA GLY A 288 -13.73 -10.47 8.61
C GLY A 288 -14.85 -11.45 8.24
N PHE A 289 -15.91 -11.43 9.03
CA PHE A 289 -17.08 -12.30 8.92
C PHE A 289 -18.38 -11.49 9.04
N GLU A 290 -19.51 -12.13 8.75
CA GLU A 290 -20.84 -11.56 9.00
C GLU A 290 -21.01 -11.17 10.49
N GLU A 291 -20.52 -12.01 11.41
CA GLU A 291 -20.70 -11.84 12.86
C GLU A 291 -19.62 -11.00 13.55
N GLY A 292 -18.51 -10.67 12.88
CA GLY A 292 -17.41 -9.99 13.53
C GLY A 292 -16.05 -10.12 12.84
N ILE A 293 -14.99 -9.94 13.63
CA ILE A 293 -13.61 -9.85 13.14
C ILE A 293 -12.74 -10.77 13.99
N TRP A 294 -11.95 -11.61 13.33
CA TRP A 294 -11.00 -12.53 13.95
C TRP A 294 -9.58 -11.98 13.88
N LEU A 295 -8.88 -11.98 15.01
CA LEU A 295 -7.45 -11.71 15.12
C LEU A 295 -6.76 -12.92 15.76
N ARG A 296 -5.75 -13.50 15.12
CA ARG A 296 -4.87 -14.53 15.71
C ARG A 296 -3.46 -14.00 15.87
N PHE A 297 -2.78 -14.39 16.94
CA PHE A 297 -1.43 -14.01 17.31
C PHE A 297 -0.53 -15.24 17.43
N ALA A 298 0.78 -15.03 17.40
CA ALA A 298 1.78 -16.10 17.53
C ALA A 298 1.92 -16.63 18.97
N GLN A 299 1.36 -15.93 19.97
CA GLN A 299 1.52 -16.23 21.37
C GLN A 299 0.22 -16.04 22.17
N PRO A 300 0.05 -16.72 23.31
CA PRO A 300 -1.11 -16.54 24.17
C PRO A 300 -1.26 -15.09 24.64
N LEU A 301 -2.49 -14.59 24.63
CA LEU A 301 -2.87 -13.26 25.10
C LEU A 301 -3.18 -13.26 26.60
N ASP A 302 -2.99 -12.13 27.27
CA ASP A 302 -3.54 -11.89 28.60
C ASP A 302 -5.08 -11.90 28.53
N GLU A 303 -5.71 -12.81 29.26
CA GLU A 303 -7.16 -13.01 29.21
C GLU A 303 -7.92 -11.81 29.77
N ALA A 304 -7.45 -11.24 30.88
CA ALA A 304 -8.12 -10.13 31.56
C ALA A 304 -8.12 -8.86 30.70
N ILE A 305 -7.13 -8.70 29.82
CA ILE A 305 -7.05 -7.60 28.85
C ILE A 305 -7.81 -7.96 27.57
N ALA A 306 -7.58 -9.13 26.98
CA ALA A 306 -8.11 -9.50 25.66
C ALA A 306 -9.63 -9.65 25.61
N THR A 307 -10.31 -9.94 26.73
CA THR A 307 -11.77 -10.02 26.75
C THR A 307 -12.46 -8.66 26.97
N GLN A 308 -11.69 -7.58 27.13
CA GLN A 308 -12.25 -6.23 27.33
C GLN A 308 -12.51 -5.55 25.98
N SER A 309 -13.77 -5.31 25.65
CA SER A 309 -14.16 -4.60 24.41
C SER A 309 -13.51 -3.20 24.29
N ALA A 310 -13.22 -2.53 25.40
CA ALA A 310 -12.56 -1.23 25.44
C ALA A 310 -11.11 -1.24 24.91
N GLN A 311 -10.48 -2.41 24.79
CA GLN A 311 -9.14 -2.55 24.19
C GLN A 311 -9.17 -2.52 22.66
N TYR A 312 -10.37 -2.45 22.08
CA TYR A 312 -10.58 -2.48 20.64
C TYR A 312 -11.38 -1.25 20.21
N ALA A 313 -10.94 -0.62 19.12
CA ALA A 313 -11.73 0.40 18.43
C ALA A 313 -11.88 -0.02 16.97
N VAL A 314 -13.12 -0.09 16.51
CA VAL A 314 -13.44 -0.44 15.12
C VAL A 314 -14.14 0.72 14.46
N GLN A 315 -13.65 1.09 13.28
CA GLN A 315 -14.30 2.06 12.41
C GLN A 315 -14.30 1.58 10.96
N GLN A 316 -15.22 2.09 10.17
CA GLN A 316 -15.38 1.72 8.77
C GLN A 316 -15.72 2.93 7.90
N TRP A 317 -15.40 2.86 6.61
CA TRP A 317 -15.74 3.86 5.63
C TRP A 317 -15.63 3.28 4.22
N ASP A 318 -16.27 3.96 3.28
CA ASP A 318 -16.17 3.70 1.85
C ASP A 318 -15.38 4.81 1.15
N TYR A 319 -14.87 4.48 -0.02
CA TYR A 319 -14.20 5.41 -0.92
C TYR A 319 -15.06 5.72 -2.14
N ARG A 320 -14.73 6.79 -2.86
CA ARG A 320 -15.35 7.15 -4.12
C ARG A 320 -14.34 7.09 -5.27
N ARG A 321 -14.65 6.28 -6.27
CA ARG A 321 -13.96 6.35 -7.57
C ARG A 321 -14.41 7.62 -8.29
N SER A 322 -13.47 8.49 -8.61
CA SER A 322 -13.73 9.72 -9.35
C SER A 322 -12.52 10.10 -10.21
N SER A 323 -12.68 11.08 -11.09
CA SER A 323 -11.54 11.70 -11.78
C SER A 323 -10.66 12.54 -10.84
N GLY A 324 -11.10 12.81 -9.61
CA GLY A 324 -10.24 13.39 -8.57
C GLY A 324 -9.10 12.44 -8.19
N TYR A 325 -8.01 12.98 -7.66
CA TYR A 325 -6.88 12.18 -7.22
C TYR A 325 -7.19 11.53 -5.87
N GLY A 326 -7.33 10.21 -5.86
CA GLY A 326 -7.69 9.46 -4.66
C GLY A 326 -9.12 9.72 -4.18
N SER A 327 -9.36 9.52 -2.90
CA SER A 327 -10.67 9.69 -2.28
C SER A 327 -10.54 10.08 -0.81
N GLY A 328 -11.45 10.95 -0.36
CA GLY A 328 -11.76 11.10 1.06
C GLY A 328 -12.49 9.88 1.63
N TYR A 329 -12.89 9.95 2.89
CA TYR A 329 -13.66 8.91 3.57
C TYR A 329 -15.14 9.25 3.58
N TYR A 330 -15.98 8.27 3.28
CA TYR A 330 -17.41 8.42 3.23
C TYR A 330 -18.11 7.35 4.05
N ARG A 331 -19.14 7.76 4.77
CA ARG A 331 -20.07 6.90 5.50
C ARG A 331 -21.06 6.23 4.53
N GLU A 332 -21.80 5.25 5.02
CA GLU A 332 -22.81 4.55 4.22
C GLU A 332 -23.89 5.49 3.64
N ASP A 333 -24.25 6.53 4.38
CA ASP A 333 -25.21 7.56 3.94
C ASP A 333 -24.62 8.56 2.91
N GLY A 334 -23.35 8.39 2.54
CA GLY A 334 -22.63 9.24 1.61
C GLY A 334 -22.10 10.54 2.21
N GLN A 335 -22.28 10.80 3.50
CA GLN A 335 -21.63 11.93 4.16
C GLN A 335 -20.15 11.66 4.36
N SER A 336 -19.34 12.72 4.43
CA SER A 336 -17.92 12.59 4.70
C SER A 336 -17.64 12.16 6.13
N GLY A 337 -16.67 11.27 6.31
CA GLY A 337 -16.24 10.77 7.60
C GLY A 337 -16.16 9.25 7.67
N THR A 338 -15.90 8.75 8.88
CA THR A 338 -15.93 7.33 9.22
C THR A 338 -17.14 7.01 10.09
N GLU A 339 -17.46 5.73 10.21
CA GLU A 339 -18.51 5.20 11.06
C GLU A 339 -17.90 4.29 12.10
N ARG A 340 -18.24 4.50 13.37
CA ARG A 340 -17.83 3.59 14.44
C ARG A 340 -18.63 2.29 14.36
N VAL A 341 -17.94 1.17 14.47
CA VAL A 341 -18.57 -0.15 14.66
C VAL A 341 -18.39 -0.55 16.12
N PRO A 342 -19.46 -0.71 16.91
CA PRO A 342 -19.33 -1.10 18.30
C PRO A 342 -18.83 -2.55 18.41
N VAL A 343 -17.87 -2.77 19.31
CA VAL A 343 -17.43 -4.12 19.70
C VAL A 343 -18.32 -4.56 20.85
N LEU A 344 -19.24 -5.48 20.56
CA LEU A 344 -20.25 -5.95 21.51
C LEU A 344 -19.66 -6.95 22.52
N ALA A 345 -18.67 -7.74 22.08
CA ALA A 345 -17.89 -8.64 22.92
C ALA A 345 -16.54 -8.96 22.26
N ALA A 346 -15.55 -9.31 23.07
CA ALA A 346 -14.29 -9.89 22.61
C ALA A 346 -14.17 -11.31 23.18
N LEU A 347 -14.23 -12.31 22.31
CA LEU A 347 -14.24 -13.72 22.68
C LEU A 347 -12.85 -14.32 22.47
N LEU A 348 -12.22 -14.77 23.55
CA LEU A 348 -10.89 -15.37 23.52
C LEU A 348 -11.00 -16.86 23.16
N SER A 349 -10.16 -17.33 22.23
CA SER A 349 -10.08 -18.75 21.87
C SER A 349 -9.53 -19.60 23.03
N LEU A 350 -9.81 -20.91 23.00
CA LEU A 350 -9.36 -21.85 24.04
C LEU A 350 -7.83 -21.88 24.20
N ASP A 351 -7.07 -21.73 23.11
CA ASP A 351 -5.60 -21.64 23.13
C ASP A 351 -5.09 -20.24 23.55
N ARG A 352 -5.99 -19.29 23.78
CA ARG A 352 -5.71 -17.87 24.08
C ARG A 352 -4.90 -17.15 23.02
N GLN A 353 -4.72 -17.72 21.83
CA GLN A 353 -3.94 -17.12 20.74
C GLN A 353 -4.79 -16.34 19.76
N GLY A 354 -6.11 -16.32 19.90
CA GLY A 354 -6.94 -15.49 19.06
C GLY A 354 -8.16 -14.94 19.76
N VAL A 355 -8.65 -13.84 19.22
CA VAL A 355 -9.78 -13.10 19.75
C VAL A 355 -10.74 -12.79 18.62
N PHE A 356 -12.01 -13.09 18.84
CA PHE A 356 -13.11 -12.74 17.94
C PHE A 356 -13.87 -11.54 18.49
N LEU A 357 -13.81 -10.45 17.75
CA LEU A 357 -14.55 -9.22 18.05
C LEU A 357 -15.94 -9.34 17.46
N VAL A 358 -16.93 -9.53 18.32
CA VAL A 358 -18.35 -9.58 17.90
C VAL A 358 -18.81 -8.16 17.62
N THR A 359 -19.33 -7.93 16.42
CA THR A 359 -19.89 -6.65 15.99
C THR A 359 -21.39 -6.81 15.72
N PRO A 360 -22.17 -5.73 15.58
CA PRO A 360 -23.41 -5.81 14.81
C PRO A 360 -23.10 -6.44 13.45
N LYS A 361 -24.08 -7.14 12.87
CA LYS A 361 -23.93 -7.81 11.58
C LYS A 361 -23.22 -6.88 10.58
N ASN A 362 -22.03 -7.30 10.14
CA ASN A 362 -21.20 -6.50 9.26
C ASN A 362 -21.88 -6.30 7.91
N ARG A 363 -21.54 -5.21 7.23
CA ARG A 363 -21.88 -4.95 5.83
C ARG A 363 -20.66 -5.09 4.94
N GLN A 364 -20.88 -5.22 3.64
CA GLN A 364 -19.79 -4.99 2.69
C GLN A 364 -19.30 -3.56 2.83
N VAL A 365 -17.99 -3.39 2.87
CA VAL A 365 -17.35 -2.08 3.07
C VAL A 365 -15.97 -2.08 2.45
N MET A 366 -15.59 -0.97 1.80
CA MET A 366 -14.29 -0.85 1.17
C MET A 366 -13.15 -0.81 2.19
N GLN A 367 -13.40 -0.25 3.38
CA GLN A 367 -12.40 -0.16 4.43
C GLN A 367 -12.99 -0.28 5.83
N MET A 368 -12.40 -1.18 6.61
CA MET A 368 -12.57 -1.30 8.06
C MET A 368 -11.20 -1.23 8.70
N GLU A 369 -11.09 -0.56 9.84
CA GLU A 369 -9.91 -0.49 10.69
C GLU A 369 -10.24 -1.02 12.08
N VAL A 370 -9.40 -1.91 12.58
CA VAL A 370 -9.42 -2.41 13.94
C VAL A 370 -8.14 -1.96 14.62
N VAL A 371 -8.26 -1.08 15.61
CA VAL A 371 -7.18 -0.74 16.54
C VAL A 371 -7.29 -1.66 17.75
N TYR A 372 -6.17 -2.22 18.19
CA TYR A 372 -6.10 -3.10 19.36
C TYR A 372 -4.98 -2.66 20.30
N ARG A 373 -5.21 -2.80 21.62
CA ARG A 373 -4.21 -2.55 22.68
C ARG A 373 -4.23 -3.71 23.67
N LEU A 374 -3.38 -4.69 23.45
CA LEU A 374 -3.38 -5.94 24.18
C LEU A 374 -2.04 -6.18 24.88
N ALA A 375 -1.97 -7.26 25.63
CA ALA A 375 -0.72 -7.83 26.10
C ALA A 375 -0.72 -9.34 25.86
N SER A 376 0.48 -9.92 25.71
CA SER A 376 0.67 -11.36 25.80
C SER A 376 0.41 -11.83 27.24
N ALA A 377 0.27 -13.15 27.44
CA ALA A 377 0.26 -13.75 28.77
C ALA A 377 1.57 -13.54 29.55
N GLY A 378 2.67 -13.22 28.86
CA GLY A 378 3.96 -12.84 29.44
C GLY A 378 4.05 -11.36 29.85
N GLY A 379 3.06 -10.54 29.45
CA GLY A 379 3.00 -9.10 29.74
C GLY A 379 3.66 -8.22 28.67
N GLU A 380 4.13 -8.77 27.55
CA GLU A 380 4.62 -7.96 26.42
C GLU A 380 3.46 -7.20 25.75
N PRO A 381 3.61 -5.90 25.45
CA PRO A 381 2.57 -5.12 24.79
C PRO A 381 2.38 -5.57 23.34
N LEU A 382 1.12 -5.71 22.94
CA LEU A 382 0.68 -6.07 21.59
C LEU A 382 -0.32 -5.02 21.12
N GLU A 383 0.21 -3.95 20.52
CA GLU A 383 -0.58 -2.79 20.11
C GLU A 383 -0.39 -2.49 18.62
N GLY A 384 -1.49 -2.16 17.95
CA GLY A 384 -1.44 -1.81 16.53
C GLY A 384 -2.81 -1.71 15.89
N SER A 385 -2.81 -1.78 14.56
CA SER A 385 -4.03 -1.74 13.76
C SER A 385 -4.03 -2.84 12.70
N ALA A 386 -5.22 -3.28 12.32
CA ALA A 386 -5.47 -4.09 11.14
C ALA A 386 -6.49 -3.41 10.23
N TYR A 387 -6.32 -3.56 8.93
CA TYR A 387 -7.11 -2.90 7.89
C TYR A 387 -7.75 -3.94 6.99
N LEU A 388 -9.07 -3.94 6.84
CA LEU A 388 -9.79 -4.96 6.08
C LEU A 388 -10.64 -4.31 4.98
N THR A 389 -10.79 -5.02 3.87
CA THR A 389 -11.92 -4.82 2.95
C THR A 389 -12.86 -6.01 3.11
N LEU A 390 -14.17 -5.74 3.20
CA LEU A 390 -15.19 -6.79 3.26
C LEU A 390 -15.95 -6.81 1.94
N ASN A 391 -15.41 -7.54 0.96
CA ASN A 391 -16.10 -7.79 -0.31
C ASN A 391 -17.21 -8.84 -0.14
N ARG A 392 -17.07 -9.73 0.86
CA ARG A 392 -18.05 -10.77 1.20
C ARG A 392 -18.13 -10.93 2.72
N LEU A 393 -19.24 -11.51 3.15
CA LEU A 393 -19.55 -11.72 4.57
C LEU A 393 -19.76 -13.21 4.81
N PRO A 394 -18.68 -14.02 4.82
CA PRO A 394 -18.80 -15.42 5.21
C PRO A 394 -19.21 -15.51 6.68
N GLN A 395 -19.87 -16.61 7.04
CA GLN A 395 -20.15 -16.92 8.45
C GLN A 395 -18.90 -17.42 9.16
N ALA A 396 -18.73 -17.05 10.43
CA ALA A 396 -17.63 -17.54 11.23
C ALA A 396 -17.74 -19.05 11.50
N ASP A 397 -16.66 -19.78 11.24
CA ASP A 397 -16.49 -21.16 11.70
C ASP A 397 -15.89 -21.15 13.11
N TRP A 398 -16.79 -21.01 14.10
CA TRP A 398 -16.45 -20.98 15.53
C TRP A 398 -15.59 -22.17 15.96
N SER A 399 -15.87 -23.36 15.42
CA SER A 399 -15.15 -24.57 15.79
C SER A 399 -13.69 -24.54 15.32
N SER A 400 -13.44 -24.09 14.08
CA SER A 400 -12.09 -23.92 13.54
C SER A 400 -11.28 -22.87 14.30
N MET A 401 -11.96 -21.88 14.88
CA MET A 401 -11.35 -20.82 15.70
C MET A 401 -11.20 -21.20 17.18
N GLN A 402 -11.59 -22.42 17.55
CA GLN A 402 -11.61 -22.88 18.94
C GLN A 402 -12.42 -21.95 19.85
N LEU A 403 -13.62 -21.58 19.38
CA LEU A 403 -14.58 -20.74 20.08
C LEU A 403 -15.92 -21.45 20.18
N GLU A 404 -16.64 -21.18 21.27
CA GLU A 404 -18.06 -21.50 21.38
C GLU A 404 -18.87 -20.35 20.78
N LYS A 405 -19.89 -20.68 19.97
CA LYS A 405 -20.77 -19.66 19.40
C LYS A 405 -21.54 -18.97 20.53
N PRO A 406 -21.45 -17.64 20.68
CA PRO A 406 -22.13 -16.93 21.77
C PRO A 406 -23.65 -17.02 21.62
N ALA A 407 -24.38 -17.14 22.73
CA ALA A 407 -25.83 -17.02 22.71
C ALA A 407 -26.22 -15.56 22.38
N VAL A 408 -27.18 -15.37 21.45
CA VAL A 408 -27.60 -14.04 20.95
C VAL A 408 -28.00 -13.07 22.08
N SER A 409 -28.48 -13.59 23.21
CA SER A 409 -28.85 -12.79 24.39
C SER A 409 -27.68 -12.27 25.23
N GLN A 410 -26.47 -12.83 25.07
CA GLN A 410 -25.27 -12.44 25.84
C GLN A 410 -24.48 -11.29 25.20
N VAL A 411 -24.76 -10.96 23.93
CA VAL A 411 -24.05 -9.92 23.15
C VAL A 411 -24.58 -8.50 23.46
N ALA A 412 -25.62 -8.37 24.28
CA ALA A 412 -26.34 -7.11 24.50
C ALA A 412 -25.84 -6.24 25.67
N ALA A 413 -24.72 -6.57 26.33
CA ALA A 413 -24.29 -5.82 27.50
C ALA A 413 -22.76 -5.65 27.57
N ALA A 414 -22.27 -4.56 26.97
CA ALA A 414 -21.20 -3.69 27.48
C ALA A 414 -20.65 -2.81 26.34
N SER A 415 -21.39 -1.76 26.00
CA SER A 415 -20.84 -0.65 25.19
C SER A 415 -20.57 0.51 26.13
N LEU A 416 -19.45 0.45 26.86
CA LEU A 416 -18.78 1.70 27.20
C LEU A 416 -17.95 2.03 25.98
N ILE A 417 -18.37 3.10 25.31
CA ILE A 417 -17.69 3.75 24.20
C ILE A 417 -16.49 4.45 24.82
N PRO A 418 -15.23 3.94 24.78
CA PRO A 418 -14.11 4.84 24.90
C PRO A 418 -14.20 5.76 23.68
N ASP A 419 -14.26 7.06 23.92
CA ASP A 419 -14.06 8.04 22.85
C ASP A 419 -12.71 7.76 22.20
N LEU A 420 -12.64 7.90 20.86
CA LEU A 420 -11.36 8.18 20.22
C LEU A 420 -10.74 9.38 20.96
N PRO A 421 -9.41 9.48 21.09
CA PRO A 421 -8.77 10.55 21.84
C PRO A 421 -9.46 11.88 21.56
N SER A 422 -9.99 12.48 22.63
CA SER A 422 -10.80 13.69 22.62
C SER A 422 -10.18 14.75 21.70
N GLU A 423 -11.03 15.42 20.93
CA GLU A 423 -10.72 16.69 20.28
C GLU A 423 -9.92 17.57 21.25
N GLY A 424 -8.68 17.89 20.88
CA GLY A 424 -7.88 18.91 21.56
C GLY A 424 -8.18 20.28 20.97
N PRO A 425 -7.88 21.38 21.67
CA PRO A 425 -7.84 22.69 21.02
C PRO A 425 -6.83 22.63 19.88
N ALA A 426 -7.18 23.22 18.74
CA ALA A 426 -6.28 23.29 17.61
C ALA A 426 -4.96 23.98 18.02
N SER A 427 -3.82 23.40 17.63
CA SER A 427 -2.51 23.95 17.97
C SER A 427 -1.51 23.78 16.83
N SER A 428 -0.57 24.71 16.73
CA SER A 428 0.51 24.66 15.72
C SER A 428 1.40 23.41 15.92
N GLU A 429 1.69 23.02 17.16
CA GLU A 429 2.46 21.80 17.45
C GLU A 429 1.78 20.53 16.90
N HIS A 430 0.47 20.40 17.11
CA HIS A 430 -0.28 19.28 16.56
C HIS A 430 -0.34 19.32 15.02
N GLY A 431 -0.45 20.51 14.43
CA GLY A 431 -0.36 20.69 12.99
C GLY A 431 0.97 20.21 12.40
N GLN A 432 2.09 20.48 13.07
CA GLN A 432 3.40 19.96 12.65
C GLN A 432 3.42 18.42 12.66
N GLN A 433 2.92 17.79 13.73
CA GLN A 433 2.85 16.34 13.84
C GLN A 433 2.00 15.73 12.72
N LEU A 434 0.86 16.36 12.40
CA LEU A 434 0.00 15.94 11.28
C LEU A 434 0.71 16.06 9.93
N TYR A 435 1.46 17.13 9.69
CA TYR A 435 2.22 17.32 8.44
C TYR A 435 3.21 16.17 8.18
N GLU A 436 3.86 15.66 9.23
CA GLU A 436 4.80 14.54 9.15
C GLU A 436 4.08 13.19 9.03
N THR A 437 3.07 12.96 9.88
CA THR A 437 2.40 11.66 10.00
C THR A 437 1.47 11.36 8.83
N MET A 438 0.79 12.38 8.29
CA MET A 438 -0.11 12.27 7.14
C MET A 438 0.62 12.29 5.79
N GLY A 439 1.94 12.48 5.79
CA GLY A 439 2.75 12.41 4.57
C GLY A 439 2.68 13.67 3.70
N CYS A 440 2.20 14.79 4.23
CA CYS A 440 2.17 16.09 3.53
C CYS A 440 3.57 16.53 3.11
N MET A 441 4.59 16.18 3.90
CA MET A 441 5.99 16.47 3.61
C MET A 441 6.54 15.83 2.34
N ALA A 442 5.87 14.83 1.76
CA ALA A 442 6.23 14.24 0.48
C ALA A 442 6.21 15.29 -0.64
N CYS A 443 5.12 16.06 -0.64
CA CYS A 443 4.74 16.94 -1.73
C CYS A 443 5.03 18.39 -1.41
N HIS A 444 4.87 18.81 -0.15
CA HIS A 444 4.96 20.20 0.28
C HIS A 444 6.22 20.44 1.11
N SER A 445 7.07 21.38 0.70
CA SER A 445 8.25 21.81 1.45
C SER A 445 7.93 22.92 2.46
N MET A 446 8.84 23.12 3.41
CA MET A 446 8.76 24.18 4.43
C MET A 446 9.84 25.26 4.26
N ASP A 447 10.73 25.09 3.29
CA ASP A 447 11.93 25.92 3.10
C ASP A 447 11.88 26.73 1.79
N GLY A 448 10.75 26.73 1.10
CA GLY A 448 10.59 27.38 -0.20
C GLY A 448 11.03 26.53 -1.39
N SER A 449 11.68 25.38 -1.17
CA SER A 449 12.16 24.53 -2.26
C SER A 449 11.01 23.91 -3.05
N THR A 450 11.01 24.07 -4.37
CA THR A 450 10.03 23.43 -5.27
C THR A 450 10.66 22.36 -6.16
N SER A 451 11.99 22.32 -6.23
CA SER A 451 12.72 21.31 -7.01
C SER A 451 12.50 19.91 -6.43
N GLY A 452 12.04 18.97 -7.26
CA GLY A 452 11.71 17.59 -6.84
C GLY A 452 10.44 17.47 -6.01
N ARG A 453 9.72 18.58 -5.74
CA ARG A 453 8.43 18.62 -5.06
C ARG A 453 7.30 18.70 -6.09
N VAL A 454 6.13 18.16 -5.74
CA VAL A 454 4.93 18.17 -6.61
C VAL A 454 3.79 18.97 -6.04
N GLY A 455 3.92 19.41 -4.80
CA GLY A 455 3.03 20.38 -4.18
C GLY A 455 3.76 21.71 -3.99
N PRO A 456 3.02 22.82 -3.87
CA PRO A 456 3.60 24.10 -3.51
C PRO A 456 4.20 24.08 -2.10
N THR A 457 5.24 24.90 -1.91
CA THR A 457 5.81 25.17 -0.58
C THR A 457 4.78 25.79 0.36
N PHE A 458 4.90 25.45 1.65
CA PHE A 458 4.17 26.09 2.75
C PHE A 458 4.92 27.29 3.35
N ALA A 459 6.23 27.42 3.09
CA ALA A 459 7.02 28.59 3.51
C ALA A 459 6.39 29.89 3.01
N GLY A 460 6.09 30.81 3.94
CA GLY A 460 5.48 32.10 3.67
C GLY A 460 4.16 32.02 2.90
N LEU A 461 3.41 30.92 3.05
CA LEU A 461 2.18 30.72 2.29
C LEU A 461 1.06 31.62 2.79
N TRP A 462 0.92 31.81 4.10
CA TRP A 462 -0.19 32.53 4.70
C TRP A 462 -0.32 33.97 4.16
N GLY A 463 -1.50 34.32 3.67
CA GLY A 463 -1.80 35.64 3.10
C GLY A 463 -1.18 35.93 1.72
N ARG A 464 -0.35 35.02 1.18
CA ARG A 464 0.27 35.18 -0.15
C ARG A 464 -0.78 35.02 -1.25
N SER A 465 -0.71 35.85 -2.28
CA SER A 465 -1.59 35.73 -3.45
C SER A 465 -1.31 34.45 -4.25
N ARG A 466 -2.36 33.80 -4.74
CA ARG A 466 -2.34 32.55 -5.49
C ARG A 466 -3.13 32.69 -6.78
N SER A 467 -2.53 32.25 -7.88
CA SER A 467 -3.17 32.26 -9.19
C SER A 467 -3.66 30.88 -9.57
N PHE A 468 -4.95 30.76 -9.91
CA PHE A 468 -5.58 29.48 -10.20
C PHE A 468 -5.78 29.25 -11.70
N VAL A 469 -5.86 27.98 -12.10
CA VAL A 469 -6.19 27.57 -13.48
C VAL A 469 -7.58 28.08 -13.86
N ARG A 470 -8.51 28.07 -12.90
CA ARG A 470 -9.88 28.56 -13.06
C ARG A 470 -10.24 29.44 -11.87
N GLY A 471 -10.84 30.60 -12.13
CA GLY A 471 -11.23 31.57 -11.11
C GLY A 471 -10.26 32.74 -10.97
N GLU A 472 -10.61 33.69 -10.11
CA GLU A 472 -9.79 34.86 -9.79
C GLU A 472 -8.69 34.51 -8.79
N ASP A 473 -7.58 35.24 -8.89
CA ASP A 473 -6.48 35.11 -7.94
C ASP A 473 -6.98 35.50 -6.53
N ALA A 474 -6.56 34.74 -5.52
CA ALA A 474 -6.97 34.97 -4.13
C ALA A 474 -5.80 34.80 -3.16
N ALA A 475 -5.91 35.43 -1.99
CA ALA A 475 -4.95 35.21 -0.91
C ALA A 475 -5.07 33.78 -0.37
N ALA A 476 -3.95 33.20 0.06
CA ALA A 476 -3.93 31.96 0.82
C ALA A 476 -4.36 32.21 2.27
N ASP A 477 -5.67 32.45 2.43
CA ASP A 477 -6.34 32.60 3.70
C ASP A 477 -6.84 31.25 4.26
N GLU A 478 -7.55 31.30 5.37
CA GLU A 478 -8.02 30.10 6.06
C GLU A 478 -9.02 29.30 5.23
N ALA A 479 -9.89 29.99 4.47
CA ALA A 479 -10.85 29.33 3.60
C ALA A 479 -10.15 28.61 2.45
N TYR A 480 -9.13 29.25 1.86
CA TYR A 480 -8.29 28.63 0.83
C TYR A 480 -7.54 27.39 1.37
N LEU A 481 -6.91 27.48 2.53
CA LEU A 481 -6.16 26.36 3.12
C LEU A 481 -7.10 25.20 3.44
N ARG A 482 -8.25 25.47 4.07
CA ARG A 482 -9.27 24.45 4.36
C ARG A 482 -9.80 23.78 3.10
N GLU A 483 -10.18 24.56 2.08
CA GLU A 483 -10.64 24.01 0.78
C GLU A 483 -9.53 23.20 0.10
N SER A 484 -8.27 23.65 0.15
CA SER A 484 -7.15 22.94 -0.46
C SER A 484 -6.81 21.62 0.25
N ILE A 485 -7.04 21.53 1.56
CA ILE A 485 -6.84 20.30 2.34
C ILE A 485 -7.97 19.30 2.09
N LEU A 486 -9.22 19.77 2.09
CA LEU A 486 -10.40 18.91 2.01
C LEU A 486 -10.79 18.57 0.56
N GLU A 487 -10.69 19.53 -0.35
CA GLU A 487 -11.13 19.44 -1.75
C GLU A 487 -10.04 19.97 -2.72
N PRO A 488 -8.81 19.40 -2.71
CA PRO A 488 -7.64 19.95 -3.42
C PRO A 488 -7.83 20.17 -4.93
N SER A 489 -8.71 19.40 -5.57
CA SER A 489 -8.98 19.52 -7.01
C SER A 489 -9.84 20.74 -7.38
N ARG A 490 -10.40 21.48 -6.41
CA ARG A 490 -11.24 22.67 -6.68
C ARG A 490 -10.44 23.89 -7.10
N LYS A 491 -9.29 24.11 -6.48
CA LYS A 491 -8.41 25.28 -6.72
C LYS A 491 -6.99 24.85 -7.06
N VAL A 492 -6.85 24.30 -8.26
CA VAL A 492 -5.52 23.99 -8.83
C VAL A 492 -4.82 25.28 -9.24
N LEU A 493 -3.57 25.42 -8.83
CA LEU A 493 -2.72 26.57 -9.17
C LEU A 493 -2.27 26.50 -10.62
N ARG A 494 -2.08 27.66 -11.28
CA ARG A 494 -1.63 27.71 -12.69
C ARG A 494 -0.31 26.97 -12.90
N ASP A 495 0.63 27.09 -11.97
CA ASP A 495 1.95 26.43 -12.04
C ASP A 495 1.86 24.90 -11.98
N TYR A 496 0.69 24.35 -11.63
CA TYR A 496 0.43 22.92 -11.49
C TYR A 496 -0.68 22.44 -12.45
N ALA A 497 -1.09 23.26 -13.43
CA ALA A 497 -2.19 22.97 -14.34
C ALA A 497 -1.99 21.67 -15.14
N ASP A 498 -0.74 21.40 -15.52
CA ASP A 498 -0.35 20.27 -16.36
C ASP A 498 0.12 19.06 -15.54
N SER A 499 -0.06 19.07 -14.22
CA SER A 499 0.35 17.98 -13.34
C SER A 499 -0.72 16.89 -13.26
N ASP A 500 -0.41 15.66 -13.73
CA ASP A 500 -1.20 14.44 -13.43
C ASP A 500 -0.90 13.88 -12.02
N ILE A 501 -0.37 14.74 -11.14
CA ILE A 501 -0.04 14.48 -9.75
C ILE A 501 -1.01 15.33 -8.95
N GLY A 502 -1.99 14.67 -8.35
CA GLY A 502 -2.95 15.35 -7.49
C GLY A 502 -2.60 15.19 -6.02
N MET A 503 -3.12 16.11 -5.22
CA MET A 503 -3.15 15.97 -3.78
C MET A 503 -4.38 15.13 -3.40
N PRO A 504 -4.26 14.10 -2.54
CA PRO A 504 -5.41 13.35 -2.06
C PRO A 504 -6.30 14.24 -1.18
N SER A 505 -7.60 13.99 -1.23
CA SER A 505 -8.56 14.65 -0.35
C SER A 505 -8.42 14.14 1.09
N TYR A 506 -8.34 15.06 2.06
CA TYR A 506 -8.42 14.75 3.49
C TYR A 506 -9.84 14.86 4.05
N GLN A 507 -10.83 15.00 3.19
CA GLN A 507 -12.24 15.07 3.58
C GLN A 507 -12.67 13.79 4.29
N GLY A 508 -13.15 13.92 5.53
CA GLY A 508 -13.51 12.78 6.37
C GLY A 508 -12.33 11.96 6.88
N VAL A 509 -11.10 12.26 6.43
CA VAL A 509 -9.85 11.67 6.93
C VAL A 509 -9.37 12.42 8.17
N LEU A 510 -9.43 13.75 8.11
CA LEU A 510 -9.12 14.63 9.23
C LEU A 510 -10.42 15.16 9.84
N SER A 511 -10.46 15.22 11.16
CA SER A 511 -11.47 15.96 11.92
C SER A 511 -11.25 17.47 11.83
N GLU A 512 -12.25 18.27 12.19
CA GLU A 512 -12.14 19.73 12.04
C GLU A 512 -11.04 20.33 12.92
N TRP A 513 -10.88 19.89 14.16
CA TRP A 513 -9.80 20.41 15.01
C TRP A 513 -8.39 20.08 14.46
N GLN A 514 -8.24 18.94 13.75
CA GLN A 514 -6.99 18.57 13.07
C GLN A 514 -6.72 19.43 11.84
N VAL A 515 -7.75 19.71 11.04
CA VAL A 515 -7.66 20.64 9.91
C VAL A 515 -7.26 22.03 10.41
N GLN A 516 -7.91 22.51 11.47
CA GLN A 516 -7.54 23.78 12.11
C GLN A 516 -6.09 23.77 12.63
N SER A 517 -5.65 22.67 13.25
CA SER A 517 -4.26 22.55 13.73
C SER A 517 -3.23 22.67 12.62
N LEU A 518 -3.47 22.02 11.46
CA LEU A 518 -2.63 22.17 10.27
C LEU A 518 -2.60 23.61 9.77
N ILE A 519 -3.75 24.30 9.77
CA ILE A 519 -3.86 25.70 9.35
C ILE A 519 -3.07 26.61 10.30
N GLU A 520 -3.22 26.44 11.62
CA GLU A 520 -2.45 27.20 12.62
C GLU A 520 -0.95 26.98 12.49
N TRP A 521 -0.55 25.76 12.15
CA TRP A 521 0.86 25.47 11.87
C TRP A 521 1.35 26.14 10.59
N ILE A 522 0.60 26.05 9.48
CA ILE A 522 0.97 26.72 8.21
C ILE A 522 1.07 28.24 8.40
N LYS A 523 0.18 28.85 9.20
CA LYS A 523 0.25 30.27 9.57
C LYS A 523 1.57 30.65 10.26
N SER A 524 2.20 29.72 10.96
CA SER A 524 3.46 29.94 11.67
C SER A 524 4.72 29.79 10.81
N LEU A 525 4.59 29.31 9.57
CA LEU A 525 5.70 29.15 8.64
C LEU A 525 5.94 30.45 7.86
N GLU A 526 7.03 31.15 8.20
CA GLU A 526 7.46 32.40 7.54
C GLU A 526 7.92 32.23 6.10
#